data_AF-A0A1W9PD42-F1
#
_entry.id   AF-A0A1W9PD42-F1
#
_cell.length_a   1.000
_cell.length_b   1.000
_cell.length_c   1.000
_cell.angle_alpha   90.00
_cell.angle_beta   90.00
_cell.angle_gamma   90.00
#
_symmetry.space_group_name_H-M   'P 1'
#
loop_
_entity.id
_entity.type
_entity.pdbx_description
1 polymer ?
#
loop_
_entity_poly.entity_id
_entity_poly.type
_entity_poly.pdbx_seq_one_letter_code
_entity_poly.pdbx_strand_id
1 'polypeptide(L)'
;MVLDCILIFLLISDSNAKYPAWAVDGSKRAYISDSLNIIDTTNTLITSFKNYIDMPDWGSVDTNTICGSNGHFILIIHIKTGELDSLTNIEGLGWGWGVKWSPNGEYFIASDGSWFVINKDGTNKWYLKDTVKKRMKEYEKK
;
A
#
# COMPACT_ATOMS: atom_id res chain seq x y z
N MET A 1 -23.98 2.88 -2.79
CA MET A 1 -22.79 3.39 -3.50
C MET A 1 -21.88 2.20 -3.78
N VAL A 2 -22.25 1.39 -4.77
CA VAL A 2 -21.56 0.14 -5.14
C VAL A 2 -21.55 0.10 -6.66
N LEU A 3 -20.66 0.89 -7.27
CA LEU A 3 -20.56 0.96 -8.73
C LEU A 3 -19.21 1.46 -9.24
N ASP A 4 -18.11 1.34 -8.48
CA ASP A 4 -16.80 1.86 -8.96
C ASP A 4 -15.69 0.81 -9.13
N CYS A 5 -15.86 -0.42 -8.64
CA CYS A 5 -14.79 -1.42 -8.76
C CYS A 5 -14.68 -2.10 -10.14
N ILE A 6 -15.73 -2.05 -10.97
CA ILE A 6 -15.75 -2.78 -12.26
C ILE A 6 -15.18 -1.95 -13.42
N LEU A 7 -15.03 -0.63 -13.27
CA LEU A 7 -14.61 0.25 -14.38
C LEU A 7 -13.08 0.48 -14.50
N ILE A 8 -12.25 -0.13 -13.64
CA ILE A 8 -10.80 0.17 -13.63
C ILE A 8 -10.04 -0.57 -14.74
N PHE A 9 -10.55 -1.70 -15.24
CA PHE A 9 -9.92 -2.45 -16.33
C PHE A 9 -9.97 -1.76 -17.71
N LEU A 10 -10.71 -0.65 -17.85
CA LEU A 10 -11.01 -0.07 -19.17
C LEU A 10 -10.14 1.12 -19.58
N LEU A 11 -9.19 1.57 -18.74
CA LEU A 11 -8.51 2.85 -18.97
C LEU A 11 -6.99 2.75 -19.19
N ILE A 12 -6.36 1.61 -18.96
CA ILE A 12 -4.91 1.45 -19.19
C ILE A 12 -4.70 0.55 -20.40
N SER A 13 -4.00 1.03 -21.43
CA SER A 13 -3.73 0.27 -22.67
C SER A 13 -2.63 -0.79 -22.52
N ASP A 14 -1.92 -0.79 -21.39
CA ASP A 14 -0.92 -1.79 -21.03
C ASP A 14 -1.60 -3.11 -20.61
N SER A 15 -1.47 -4.14 -21.44
CA SER A 15 -2.05 -5.46 -21.21
C SER A 15 -1.43 -6.21 -20.03
N ASN A 16 -0.26 -5.78 -19.55
CA ASN A 16 0.41 -6.36 -18.38
C ASN A 16 0.10 -5.58 -17.09
N ALA A 17 -0.72 -4.52 -17.16
CA ALA A 17 -1.07 -3.71 -16.00
C ALA A 17 -1.81 -4.51 -14.93
N LYS A 18 -1.33 -4.39 -13.70
CA LYS A 18 -1.84 -5.07 -12.50
C LYS A 18 -1.86 -4.11 -11.32
N TYR A 19 -2.73 -4.43 -10.37
CA TYR A 19 -2.82 -3.77 -9.07
C TYR A 19 -2.90 -2.23 -9.13
N PRO A 20 -3.93 -1.68 -9.80
CA PRO A 20 -4.10 -0.25 -9.90
C PRO A 20 -4.40 0.35 -8.52
N ALA A 21 -3.80 1.51 -8.23
CA ALA A 21 -4.04 2.29 -7.03
C ALA A 21 -4.23 3.77 -7.38
N TRP A 22 -5.22 4.41 -6.78
CA TRP A 22 -5.51 5.83 -7.01
C TRP A 22 -4.87 6.70 -5.93
N ALA A 23 -4.29 7.83 -6.35
CA ALA A 23 -3.90 8.88 -5.43
C ALA A 23 -5.13 9.39 -4.69
N VAL A 24 -4.97 9.75 -3.42
CA VAL A 24 -6.09 10.18 -2.56
C VAL A 24 -6.79 11.43 -3.12
N ASP A 25 -6.06 12.30 -3.81
CA ASP A 25 -6.60 13.48 -4.49
C ASP A 25 -7.26 13.18 -5.85
N GLY A 26 -7.23 11.93 -6.31
CA GLY A 26 -7.76 11.48 -7.60
C GLY A 26 -6.96 11.95 -8.82
N SER A 27 -5.83 12.64 -8.64
CA SER A 27 -5.08 13.26 -9.75
C SER A 27 -4.19 12.27 -10.50
N LYS A 28 -3.83 11.16 -9.86
CA LYS A 28 -2.85 10.19 -10.37
C LYS A 28 -3.29 8.76 -10.08
N ARG A 29 -2.73 7.85 -10.87
CA ARG A 29 -2.86 6.41 -10.70
C ARG A 29 -1.48 5.78 -10.72
N ALA A 30 -1.32 4.75 -9.91
CA ALA A 30 -0.18 3.86 -9.89
C ALA A 30 -0.62 2.49 -10.38
N TYR A 31 0.21 1.80 -11.15
CA TYR A 31 0.00 0.39 -11.49
C TYR A 31 1.33 -0.30 -11.73
N ILE A 32 1.32 -1.63 -11.65
CA ILE A 32 2.48 -2.48 -11.88
C ILE A 32 2.37 -3.12 -13.26
N SER A 33 3.43 -3.04 -14.06
CA SER A 33 3.67 -3.94 -15.18
C SER A 33 5.09 -4.52 -15.06
N ASP A 34 6.02 -4.14 -15.93
CA ASP A 34 7.45 -4.43 -15.76
C ASP A 34 8.12 -3.48 -14.73
N SER A 35 7.44 -2.38 -14.44
CA SER A 35 7.84 -1.30 -13.54
C SER A 35 6.63 -0.81 -12.75
N LEU A 36 6.87 -0.03 -11.69
CA LEU A 36 5.86 0.80 -11.08
C LEU A 36 5.66 2.04 -11.95
N ASN A 37 4.50 2.17 -12.57
CA ASN A 37 4.15 3.28 -13.44
C ASN A 37 3.19 4.23 -12.73
N ILE A 38 3.50 5.52 -12.79
CA ILE A 38 2.63 6.59 -12.31
C ILE A 38 2.12 7.37 -13.51
N ILE A 39 0.81 7.43 -13.66
CA ILE A 39 0.12 8.12 -14.76
C ILE A 39 -0.85 9.15 -14.20
N ASP A 40 -1.14 10.18 -14.99
CA ASP A 40 -2.25 11.10 -14.69
C ASP A 40 -3.62 10.47 -15.07
N THR A 41 -4.70 11.22 -14.91
CA THR A 41 -6.07 10.80 -15.27
C THR A 41 -6.33 10.71 -16.77
N THR A 42 -5.43 11.25 -17.61
CA THR A 42 -5.48 11.20 -19.08
C THR A 42 -4.69 10.04 -19.68
N ASN A 43 -4.09 9.20 -18.82
CA ASN A 43 -3.17 8.11 -19.16
C ASN A 43 -1.80 8.58 -19.67
N THR A 44 -1.40 9.82 -19.38
CA THR A 44 -0.05 10.29 -19.66
C THR A 44 0.90 9.76 -18.57
N LEU A 45 2.02 9.15 -18.99
CA LEU A 45 3.07 8.71 -18.07
C LEU A 45 3.74 9.91 -17.41
N ILE A 46 3.67 9.98 -16.08
CA ILE A 46 4.34 10.99 -15.27
C ILE A 46 5.76 10.53 -14.95
N THR A 47 5.88 9.31 -14.42
CA THR A 47 7.16 8.70 -14.06
C THR A 47 7.03 7.19 -13.97
N SER A 48 8.16 6.49 -13.99
CA SER A 48 8.23 5.06 -13.74
C SER A 48 9.45 4.73 -12.89
N PHE A 49 9.31 3.75 -12.02
CA PHE A 49 10.39 3.23 -11.20
C PHE A 49 10.59 1.76 -11.52
N LYS A 50 11.86 1.32 -11.54
CA LYS A 50 12.16 -0.10 -11.61
C LYS A 50 11.36 -0.83 -10.52
N ASN A 51 10.81 -1.99 -10.84
CA ASN A 51 9.86 -2.70 -9.96
C ASN A 51 10.49 -3.08 -8.62
N TYR A 52 10.38 -2.17 -7.66
CA TYR A 52 10.78 -2.40 -6.28
C TYR A 52 9.63 -2.96 -5.47
N ILE A 53 8.37 -2.77 -5.88
CA ILE A 53 7.21 -3.15 -5.08
C ILE A 53 6.13 -3.87 -5.90
N ASP A 54 5.33 -4.67 -5.23
CA ASP A 54 4.04 -5.18 -5.70
C ASP A 54 2.87 -4.43 -5.01
N MET A 55 1.67 -4.58 -5.60
CA MET A 55 0.39 -4.10 -5.03
C MET A 55 0.44 -2.70 -4.41
N PRO A 56 0.75 -1.65 -5.20
CA PRO A 56 0.98 -0.31 -4.69
C PRO A 56 -0.21 0.21 -3.90
N ASP A 57 0.07 1.08 -2.94
CA ASP A 57 -0.92 1.87 -2.23
C ASP A 57 -0.43 3.29 -2.01
N TRP A 58 -1.33 4.24 -2.15
CA TRP A 58 -0.97 5.64 -2.01
C TRP A 58 -0.93 6.05 -0.55
N GLY A 59 0.12 6.80 -0.18
CA GLY A 59 0.15 7.50 1.10
C GLY A 59 -0.93 8.59 1.16
N SER A 60 -1.06 9.23 2.33
CA SER A 60 -1.98 10.36 2.49
C SER A 60 -1.64 11.50 1.52
N VAL A 61 -2.62 12.37 1.25
CA VAL A 61 -2.56 13.43 0.20
C VAL A 61 -1.24 14.21 0.18
N ASP A 62 -0.67 14.49 1.34
CA ASP A 62 0.48 15.39 1.47
C ASP A 62 1.85 14.69 1.32
N THR A 63 1.87 13.36 1.30
CA THR A 63 3.12 12.60 1.43
C THR A 63 3.88 12.46 0.12
N ASN A 64 3.21 12.50 -1.04
CA ASN A 64 3.80 12.13 -2.34
C ASN A 64 4.55 10.78 -2.28
N THR A 65 4.03 9.83 -1.50
CA THR A 65 4.62 8.51 -1.37
C THR A 65 3.66 7.42 -1.83
N ILE A 66 4.25 6.31 -2.26
CA ILE A 66 3.56 5.05 -2.48
C ILE A 66 4.25 4.00 -1.64
N CYS A 67 3.48 3.13 -0.98
CA CYS A 67 4.03 1.91 -0.42
C CYS A 67 3.67 0.69 -1.27
N GLY A 68 4.40 -0.38 -1.04
CA GLY A 68 4.06 -1.71 -1.52
C GLY A 68 5.04 -2.70 -0.92
N SER A 69 4.93 -3.96 -1.33
CA SER A 69 5.80 -5.00 -0.78
C SER A 69 6.90 -5.43 -1.75
N ASN A 70 8.05 -5.82 -1.23
CA ASN A 70 9.10 -6.48 -1.99
C ASN A 70 9.48 -7.78 -1.31
N GLY A 71 8.75 -8.86 -1.61
CA GLY A 71 8.94 -10.12 -0.90
C GLY A 71 8.61 -9.98 0.59
N HIS A 72 9.64 -9.80 1.43
CA HIS A 72 9.52 -9.70 2.89
C HIS A 72 9.58 -8.28 3.45
N PHE A 73 9.57 -7.27 2.58
CA PHE A 73 9.78 -5.88 3.00
C PHE A 73 8.57 -5.02 2.67
N ILE A 74 8.24 -4.09 3.57
CA ILE A 74 7.42 -2.91 3.25
C ILE A 74 8.40 -1.87 2.73
N LEU A 75 8.15 -1.35 1.53
CA LEU A 75 8.91 -0.23 0.98
C LEU A 75 8.00 0.98 0.83
N ILE A 76 8.58 2.16 1.05
CA ILE A 76 7.97 3.44 0.69
C ILE A 76 8.84 4.06 -0.40
N ILE A 77 8.21 4.52 -1.47
CA ILE A 77 8.83 5.24 -2.58
C ILE A 77 8.38 6.69 -2.52
N HIS A 78 9.33 7.62 -2.48
CA HIS A 78 9.06 9.05 -2.67
C HIS A 78 8.93 9.35 -4.16
N ILE A 79 7.74 9.72 -4.63
CA ILE A 79 7.43 9.81 -6.06
C ILE A 79 8.25 10.90 -6.77
N LYS A 80 8.62 11.98 -6.07
CA LYS A 80 9.38 13.08 -6.67
C LYS A 80 10.85 12.75 -6.92
N THR A 81 11.45 11.96 -6.03
CA THR A 81 12.89 11.65 -6.07
C THR A 81 13.18 10.23 -6.54
N GLY A 82 12.20 9.33 -6.43
CA GLY A 82 12.39 7.88 -6.62
C GLY A 82 13.16 7.22 -5.49
N GLU A 83 13.46 7.96 -4.41
CA GLU A 83 14.17 7.42 -3.25
C GLU A 83 13.28 6.47 -2.46
N LEU A 84 13.92 5.43 -1.92
CA LEU A 84 13.30 4.48 -1.01
C LEU A 84 13.51 4.97 0.42
N ASP A 85 12.43 5.05 1.19
CA ASP A 85 12.55 5.25 2.63
C ASP A 85 12.99 3.95 3.31
N SER A 86 13.93 4.07 4.24
CA SER A 86 14.72 2.97 4.80
C SER A 86 14.05 2.21 5.96
N LEU A 87 12.71 2.17 5.98
CA LEU A 87 11.96 1.12 6.72
C LEU A 87 12.23 -0.30 6.17
N THR A 88 12.98 -0.36 5.08
CA THR A 88 13.36 -1.49 4.23
C THR A 88 14.01 -2.69 4.94
N ASN A 89 14.06 -2.73 6.27
CA ASN A 89 14.66 -3.84 7.02
C ASN A 89 13.90 -4.23 8.30
N ILE A 90 12.56 -4.10 8.30
CA ILE A 90 11.75 -4.71 9.36
C ILE A 90 11.69 -6.22 9.11
N GLU A 91 12.58 -6.96 9.76
CA GLU A 91 12.52 -8.43 9.79
C GLU A 91 11.15 -8.88 10.34
N GLY A 92 10.54 -9.88 9.68
CA GLY A 92 9.30 -10.51 10.15
C GLY A 92 7.99 -9.91 9.61
N LEU A 93 8.01 -9.28 8.44
CA LEU A 93 6.78 -8.84 7.75
C LEU A 93 6.11 -9.97 6.92
N GLY A 94 6.73 -11.16 6.86
CA GLY A 94 6.31 -12.28 6.02
C GLY A 94 6.14 -11.90 4.55
N TRP A 95 5.60 -12.75 3.70
CA TRP A 95 5.34 -12.36 2.32
C TRP A 95 4.37 -11.18 2.37
N GLY A 96 4.74 -9.99 1.90
CA GLY A 96 3.95 -8.79 2.08
C GLY A 96 2.70 -8.78 1.21
N TRP A 97 1.72 -9.64 1.49
CA TRP A 97 0.46 -9.73 0.75
C TRP A 97 -0.30 -8.39 0.84
N GLY A 98 -0.01 -7.46 -0.07
CA GLY A 98 -0.72 -6.20 -0.24
C GLY A 98 -0.66 -5.30 0.99
N VAL A 99 0.49 -4.69 1.25
CA VAL A 99 0.63 -3.62 2.24
C VAL A 99 -0.33 -2.48 1.91
N LYS A 100 -1.01 -1.94 2.92
CA LYS A 100 -1.89 -0.78 2.78
C LYS A 100 -1.62 0.27 3.86
N TRP A 101 -1.62 1.53 3.46
CA TRP A 101 -1.56 2.67 4.35
C TRP A 101 -2.83 2.81 5.17
N SER A 102 -2.70 3.28 6.40
CA SER A 102 -3.82 3.90 7.09
C SER A 102 -4.14 5.26 6.46
N PRO A 103 -5.42 5.70 6.45
CA PRO A 103 -5.79 6.99 5.87
C PRO A 103 -5.06 8.21 6.45
N ASN A 104 -4.63 8.14 7.72
CA ASN A 104 -3.87 9.19 8.38
C ASN A 104 -2.35 9.12 8.11
N GLY A 105 -1.86 8.11 7.39
CA GLY A 105 -0.45 7.94 7.06
C GLY A 105 0.44 7.53 8.24
N GLU A 106 -0.12 7.16 9.39
CA GLU A 106 0.65 6.81 10.60
C GLU A 106 0.92 5.32 10.78
N TYR A 107 0.20 4.46 10.04
CA TYR A 107 0.26 3.02 10.18
C TYR A 107 0.24 2.31 8.84
N PHE A 108 0.68 1.05 8.87
CA PHE A 108 0.46 0.07 7.82
C PHE A 108 -0.37 -1.09 8.34
N ILE A 109 -1.18 -1.69 7.46
CA ILE A 109 -1.66 -3.06 7.63
C ILE A 109 -0.91 -3.98 6.66
N ALA A 110 -0.47 -5.13 7.17
CA ALA A 110 0.25 -6.16 6.43
C ALA A 110 0.00 -7.55 7.06
N SER A 111 0.55 -8.60 6.45
CA SER A 111 0.36 -9.98 6.90
C SER A 111 1.65 -10.78 6.82
N ASP A 112 2.01 -11.45 7.91
CA ASP A 112 3.14 -12.38 7.99
C ASP A 112 2.70 -13.85 8.15
N GLY A 113 1.46 -14.15 7.72
CA GLY A 113 0.71 -15.33 8.13
C GLY A 113 -0.35 -15.01 9.18
N SER A 114 -0.29 -13.83 9.79
CA SER A 114 -1.41 -13.21 10.51
C SER A 114 -1.47 -11.73 10.17
N TRP A 115 -2.68 -11.19 10.02
CA TRP A 115 -2.84 -9.75 9.80
C TRP A 115 -2.41 -8.96 11.04
N PHE A 116 -1.56 -7.95 10.81
CA PHE A 116 -1.05 -7.04 11.82
C PHE A 116 -1.09 -5.60 11.34
N VAL A 117 -1.07 -4.68 12.31
CA VAL A 117 -0.85 -3.27 12.09
C VAL A 117 0.49 -2.89 12.73
N ILE A 118 1.20 -1.95 12.13
CA ILE A 118 2.51 -1.47 12.58
C ILE A 118 2.59 0.04 12.36
N ASN A 119 3.33 0.76 13.20
CA ASN A 119 3.59 2.17 12.96
C ASN A 119 4.35 2.38 11.65
N LYS A 120 4.20 3.55 11.04
CA LYS A 120 4.94 3.92 9.84
C LYS A 120 6.46 3.89 10.03
N ASP A 121 6.96 4.05 11.26
CA ASP A 121 8.38 3.97 11.59
C ASP A 121 8.87 2.53 11.86
N GLY A 122 8.00 1.53 11.68
CA GLY A 122 8.29 0.12 11.94
C GLY A 122 8.21 -0.32 13.39
N THR A 123 7.84 0.58 14.31
CA THR A 123 7.67 0.24 15.73
C THR A 123 6.26 -0.23 16.04
N ASN A 124 6.06 -0.78 17.24
CA ASN A 124 4.74 -1.12 17.79
C ASN A 124 3.89 -1.97 16.83
N LYS A 125 4.38 -3.16 16.44
CA LYS A 125 3.57 -4.13 15.70
C LYS A 125 2.55 -4.80 16.62
N TRP A 126 1.28 -4.89 16.21
CA TRP A 126 0.26 -5.69 16.90
C TRP A 126 -0.62 -6.47 15.93
N TYR A 127 -1.03 -7.67 16.32
CA TYR A 127 -1.91 -8.52 15.52
C TYR A 127 -3.38 -8.19 15.75
N LEU A 128 -4.18 -8.13 14.68
CA LEU A 128 -5.62 -7.87 14.79
C LEU A 128 -6.34 -8.93 15.63
N LYS A 129 -5.92 -10.19 15.54
CA LYS A 129 -6.51 -11.32 16.29
C LYS A 129 -6.45 -11.09 17.81
N ASP A 130 -5.37 -10.50 18.30
CA ASP A 130 -5.16 -10.28 19.74
C ASP A 130 -6.02 -9.10 20.23
N THR A 131 -6.14 -8.06 19.40
CA THR A 131 -7.06 -6.94 19.65
C THR A 131 -8.51 -7.40 19.74
N VAL A 132 -8.96 -8.26 18.82
CA VAL A 132 -10.33 -8.80 18.81
C VAL A 132 -10.57 -9.66 20.06
N LYS A 133 -9.66 -10.58 20.38
CA LYS A 133 -9.76 -11.42 21.59
C LYS A 133 -9.83 -10.59 22.86
N LYS A 134 -9.04 -9.53 22.98
CA LYS A 134 -9.07 -8.62 24.13
C LYS A 134 -10.44 -7.96 24.28
N ARG A 135 -11.00 -7.42 23.19
CA ARG A 135 -12.32 -6.77 23.21
C ARG A 135 -13.45 -7.75 23.55
N MET A 136 -13.42 -8.97 23.04
CA MET A 136 -14.42 -9.99 23.39
C MET A 136 -14.45 -10.28 24.89
N LYS A 137 -13.28 -10.43 25.52
CA LYS A 137 -13.18 -10.62 26.98
C LYS A 137 -13.69 -9.42 27.79
N GLU A 138 -13.64 -8.21 27.25
CA GLU A 138 -14.20 -7.01 27.89
C GLU A 138 -15.72 -6.95 27.78
N TYR A 139 -16.30 -7.47 26.69
CA TYR A 139 -17.74 -7.60 26.53
C TYR A 139 -18.35 -8.66 27.45
N GLU A 140 -17.70 -9.81 27.62
CA GLU A 140 -18.18 -10.90 28.52
C GLU A 140 -18.17 -10.51 30.01
N LYS A 141 -17.50 -9.41 30.37
CA LYS A 141 -17.44 -8.88 31.74
C LYS A 141 -18.49 -7.80 32.04
N LYS A 142 -19.27 -7.38 31.05
CA LYS A 142 -20.36 -6.40 31.19
C LYS A 142 -21.70 -7.12 31.19
#